data_AF-A0A7X6JXY3-F1
#
_entry.id   AF-A0A7X6JXY3-F1
#
_cell.length_a   1.000
_cell.length_b   1.000
_cell.length_c   1.000
_cell.angle_alpha   90.00
_cell.angle_beta   90.00
_cell.angle_gamma   90.00
#
_symmetry.space_group_name_H-M   'P 1'
#
loop_
_entity.id
_entity.type
_entity.pdbx_description
1 polymer ?
#
loop_
_entity_poly.entity_id
_entity_poly.type
_entity_poly.pdbx_seq_one_letter_code
_entity_poly.pdbx_strand_id
1 'polypeptide(L)'
;MALDDLQQPNIGTPDFARGASTAMRKTWAIVTTIGFALFWVAGLFLAASLVGGQPMHWSMPVFCAAGLALGLYGRRKVEAR
;
A
#
# COMPACT_ATOMS: atom_id res chain seq x y z
N MET A 1 -5.85 -40.02 22.93
CA MET A 1 -4.71 -39.14 22.63
C MET A 1 -5.26 -38.01 21.79
N ALA A 2 -5.64 -36.91 22.46
CA ALA A 2 -6.35 -35.77 21.89
C ALA A 2 -5.38 -34.80 21.20
N LEU A 3 -4.72 -35.26 20.13
CA LEU A 3 -3.84 -34.43 19.32
C LEU A 3 -4.46 -34.05 17.96
N ASP A 4 -5.49 -34.76 17.52
CA ASP A 4 -6.17 -34.48 16.24
C ASP A 4 -7.01 -33.19 16.28
N ASP A 5 -7.52 -32.80 17.46
CA ASP A 5 -8.27 -31.55 17.67
C ASP A 5 -7.36 -30.32 17.89
N LEU A 6 -6.05 -30.51 18.13
CA LEU A 6 -5.07 -29.43 18.17
C LEU A 6 -4.49 -29.11 16.79
N GLN A 7 -4.76 -29.94 15.79
CA GLN A 7 -4.56 -29.59 14.39
C GLN A 7 -5.74 -28.76 13.90
N GLN A 8 -5.98 -27.63 14.55
CA GLN A 8 -6.82 -26.58 14.00
C GLN A 8 -6.27 -26.29 12.59
N PRO A 9 -7.02 -26.59 11.51
CA PRO A 9 -6.49 -26.44 10.16
C PRO A 9 -6.20 -24.96 10.00
N ASN A 10 -4.91 -24.62 9.99
CA ASN A 10 -4.34 -23.27 9.90
C ASN A 10 -5.38 -22.27 9.36
N ILE A 11 -6.08 -21.58 10.28
CA ILE A 11 -7.13 -20.60 10.00
C ILE A 11 -6.42 -19.38 9.42
N GLY A 12 -6.05 -19.50 8.16
CA GLY A 12 -5.01 -18.67 7.59
C GLY A 12 -4.17 -19.44 6.59
N THR A 13 -4.79 -20.26 5.72
CA THR A 13 -4.13 -20.56 4.44
C THR A 13 -3.89 -19.19 3.80
N PRO A 14 -2.64 -18.72 3.73
CA PRO A 14 -2.40 -17.40 3.18
C PRO A 14 -2.84 -17.40 1.72
N ASP A 15 -3.34 -16.28 1.20
CA ASP A 15 -3.93 -16.17 -0.14
C ASP A 15 -3.03 -16.75 -1.27
N PHE A 16 -1.71 -16.77 -1.05
CA PHE A 16 -0.74 -17.41 -1.95
C PHE A 16 -0.88 -18.95 -2.03
N ALA A 17 -1.25 -19.62 -0.94
CA ALA A 17 -1.53 -21.05 -0.91
C ALA A 17 -2.84 -21.43 -1.66
N ARG A 18 -3.73 -20.46 -1.89
CA ARG A 18 -4.99 -20.63 -2.64
C ARG A 18 -4.87 -20.29 -4.13
N GLY A 19 -3.67 -20.00 -4.63
CA GLY A 19 -3.46 -19.57 -6.01
C GLY A 19 -3.95 -18.14 -6.31
N ALA A 20 -4.38 -17.38 -5.29
CA ALA A 20 -4.87 -16.01 -5.45
C ALA A 20 -3.74 -14.96 -5.54
N SER A 21 -2.47 -15.37 -5.36
CA SER A 21 -1.30 -14.51 -5.61
C SER A 21 -0.86 -14.63 -7.06
N THR A 22 -1.62 -14.04 -7.98
CA THR A 22 -1.12 -13.85 -9.35
C THR A 22 0.08 -12.90 -9.31
N ALA A 23 1.07 -13.12 -10.17
CA ALA A 23 2.23 -12.21 -10.29
C ALA A 23 1.78 -10.75 -10.46
N MET A 24 0.64 -10.54 -11.13
CA MET A 24 -0.02 -9.26 -11.30
C MET A 24 -0.46 -8.62 -9.97
N ARG A 25 -1.12 -9.36 -9.06
CA ARG A 25 -1.55 -8.84 -7.76
C ARG A 25 -0.35 -8.45 -6.89
N LYS A 26 0.75 -9.21 -6.95
CA LYS A 26 2.01 -8.87 -6.29
C LYS A 26 2.61 -7.58 -6.82
N THR A 27 2.65 -7.39 -8.14
CA THR A 27 3.14 -6.15 -8.76
C THR A 27 2.30 -4.95 -8.33
N TRP A 28 0.96 -5.07 -8.34
CA TRP A 28 0.09 -3.97 -7.89
C TRP A 28 0.25 -3.66 -6.39
N ALA A 29 0.52 -4.65 -5.55
CA ALA A 29 0.82 -4.42 -4.14
C ALA A 29 2.11 -3.60 -3.98
N ILE A 30 3.16 -3.89 -4.75
CA ILE A 30 4.41 -3.11 -4.75
C ILE A 30 4.14 -1.68 -5.21
N VAL A 31 3.41 -1.49 -6.32
CA VAL A 31 3.05 -0.16 -6.83
C VAL A 31 2.25 0.64 -5.81
N THR A 32 1.34 -0.02 -5.08
CA THR A 32 0.55 0.59 -4.00
C THR A 32 1.45 1.13 -2.90
N THR A 33 2.41 0.32 -2.44
CA THR A 33 3.38 0.71 -1.40
C THR A 33 4.22 1.90 -1.84
N ILE A 34 4.72 1.89 -3.08
CA ILE A 34 5.51 3.00 -3.64
C ILE A 34 4.68 4.28 -3.72
N GLY A 35 3.42 4.20 -4.19
CA GLY A 35 2.52 5.35 -4.28
C GLY A 35 2.26 5.99 -2.92
N PHE A 36 1.94 5.18 -1.90
CA PHE A 36 1.74 5.71 -0.55
C PHE A 36 3.03 6.22 0.11
N ALA A 37 4.18 5.59 -0.15
CA ALA A 37 5.45 6.10 0.34
C ALA A 37 5.73 7.50 -0.22
N LEU A 38 5.53 7.70 -1.53
CA LEU A 38 5.71 8.98 -2.19
C LEU A 38 4.70 10.04 -1.69
N PHE A 39 3.44 9.63 -1.48
CA PHE A 39 2.42 10.48 -0.85
C PHE A 39 2.86 10.96 0.54
N TRP A 40 3.31 10.04 1.41
CA TRP A 40 3.69 10.40 2.77
C TRP A 40 4.93 11.27 2.82
N VAL A 41 5.96 10.97 2.02
CA VAL A 41 7.15 11.82 1.95
C VAL A 41 6.76 13.23 1.50
N ALA A 42 6.12 13.38 0.34
CA ALA A 42 5.74 14.68 -0.18
C ALA A 42 4.72 15.41 0.70
N GLY A 43 3.75 14.68 1.26
CA GLY A 43 2.71 15.21 2.14
C GLY A 43 3.25 15.73 3.47
N LEU A 44 4.27 15.08 4.04
CA LEU A 44 4.93 15.57 5.26
C LEU A 44 5.70 16.87 4.99
N PHE A 45 6.40 16.97 3.85
CA PHE A 45 7.04 18.23 3.46
C PHE A 45 6.01 19.34 3.20
N LEU A 46 4.87 19.00 2.60
CA LEU A 46 3.77 19.93 2.39
C LEU A 46 3.18 20.43 3.71
N ALA A 47 2.89 19.53 4.65
CA ALA A 47 2.41 19.88 5.98
C ALA A 47 3.43 20.75 6.73
N ALA A 48 4.72 20.39 6.67
CA ALA A 48 5.78 21.17 7.28
C ALA A 48 5.92 22.57 6.67
N SER A 49 5.73 22.72 5.36
CA SER A 49 5.72 24.02 4.68
C SER A 49 4.54 24.89 5.13
N LEU A 50 3.35 24.30 5.29
CA LEU A 50 2.16 25.02 5.76
C LEU A 50 2.27 25.48 7.22
N VAL A 51 2.92 24.69 8.09
CA VAL A 51 3.09 25.03 9.51
C VAL A 51 4.31 25.93 9.74
N GLY A 52 5.43 25.63 9.10
CA GLY A 52 6.73 26.30 9.31
C GLY A 52 7.05 27.42 8.32
N GLY A 53 6.16 27.72 7.37
CA GLY A 53 6.33 28.77 6.36
C GLY A 53 7.54 28.55 5.42
N GLN A 54 8.10 27.34 5.39
CA GLN A 54 9.30 27.06 4.61
C GLN A 54 8.97 27.06 3.11
N PRO A 55 9.81 27.69 2.28
CA PRO A 55 9.61 27.69 0.84
C PRO A 55 9.68 26.25 0.32
N MET A 56 8.60 25.81 -0.31
CA MET A 56 8.50 24.47 -0.87
C MET A 56 8.46 24.54 -2.39
N HIS A 57 9.21 23.65 -3.04
CA HIS A 57 9.16 23.53 -4.48
C HIS A 57 7.78 23.03 -4.94
N TRP A 58 7.25 23.64 -6.00
CA TRP A 58 5.90 23.37 -6.52
C TRP A 58 5.66 21.90 -6.92
N SER A 59 6.74 21.14 -7.15
CA SER A 59 6.65 19.71 -7.45
C SER A 59 6.14 18.87 -6.27
N MET A 60 6.33 19.32 -5.02
CA MET A 60 5.92 18.54 -3.84
C MET A 60 4.39 18.33 -3.74
N PRO A 61 3.54 19.37 -3.90
CA PRO A 61 2.09 19.16 -4.03
C PRO A 61 1.71 18.18 -5.14
N VAL A 62 2.39 18.27 -6.30
CA VAL A 62 2.14 17.39 -7.45
C VAL A 62 2.51 15.94 -7.12
N PHE A 63 3.66 15.70 -6.51
CA PHE A 63 4.07 14.38 -6.05
C PHE A 63 3.11 13.83 -4.99
N CYS A 64 2.69 14.64 -4.03
CA CYS A 64 1.71 14.24 -3.03
C CYS A 64 0.41 13.74 -3.68
N ALA A 65 -0.19 14.54 -4.58
CA ALA A 65 -1.40 14.17 -5.29
C ALA A 65 -1.21 12.92 -6.17
N ALA A 66 -0.09 12.82 -6.89
CA ALA A 66 0.22 11.69 -7.74
C ALA A 66 0.44 10.39 -6.93
N GLY A 67 1.16 10.47 -5.82
CA GLY A 67 1.38 9.35 -4.91
C GLY A 67 0.08 8.83 -4.31
N LEU A 68 -0.82 9.74 -3.90
CA LEU A 68 -2.14 9.37 -3.38
C LEU A 68 -2.98 8.67 -4.45
N ALA A 69 -3.04 9.24 -5.66
CA ALA A 69 -3.78 8.66 -6.77
C ALA A 69 -3.24 7.26 -7.16
N LEU A 70 -1.91 7.12 -7.24
CA LEU A 70 -1.26 5.85 -7.56
C LEU A 70 -1.48 4.80 -6.47
N GLY A 71 -1.36 5.19 -5.20
CA GLY A 71 -1.60 4.31 -4.05
C GLY A 71 -3.04 3.80 -4.02
N LEU A 72 -4.03 4.68 -4.19
CA LEU A 72 -5.45 4.31 -4.26
C LEU A 72 -5.76 3.43 -5.47
N TYR A 73 -5.19 3.74 -6.63
CA TYR A 73 -5.38 2.94 -7.84
C TYR A 73 -4.78 1.54 -7.70
N GLY A 74 -3.54 1.45 -7.21
CA GLY A 74 -2.89 0.16 -6.93
C GLY A 74 -3.70 -0.67 -5.93
N ARG A 75 -4.18 -0.04 -4.85
CA ARG A 75 -5.02 -0.71 -3.85
C ARG A 75 -6.28 -1.31 -4.47
N ARG A 76 -6.99 -0.55 -5.32
CA ARG A 76 -8.17 -1.07 -6.04
C ARG A 76 -7.83 -2.26 -6.93
N LYS A 77 -6.65 -2.28 -7.56
CA LYS A 77 -6.19 -3.41 -8.37
C LYS A 77 -5.80 -4.64 -7.55
N VAL A 78 -5.36 -4.46 -6.31
CA VAL A 78 -5.09 -5.57 -5.38
C VAL A 78 -6.37 -6.15 -4.80
N GLU A 79 -7.39 -5.31 -4.59
CA GLU A 79 -8.70 -5.68 -4.03
C GLU A 79 -9.67 -6.24 -5.08
N ALA A 80 -9.53 -5.87 -6.35
CA ALA A 80 -10.28 -6.46 -7.46
C ALA A 80 -9.91 -7.95 -7.60
N ARG A 81 -10.90 -8.82 -7.37
CA ARG A 81 -10.80 -10.29 -7.49
C ARG A 81 -10.87 -10.74 -8.94
#